data_AF-A0A0R3X6R9-F1
#
_entry.id   AF-A0A0R3X6R9-F1
#
_cell.length_a   1.000
_cell.length_b   1.000
_cell.length_c   1.000
_cell.angle_alpha   90.00
_cell.angle_beta   90.00
_cell.angle_gamma   90.00
#
_symmetry.space_group_name_H-M   'P 1'
#
loop_
_entity.id
_entity.type
_entity.pdbx_description
1 polymer ?
#
loop_
_entity_poly.entity_id
_entity_poly.type
_entity_poly.pdbx_seq_one_letter_code
_entity_poly.pdbx_strand_id
1 'polypeptide(L)'
;LEVENTGQPYPQLVAVSKTKPPELVIEAYDAGQKVFGENYLACPEIRWHFIGKLQSNKVKLLASVPNLAMVETISSFKIANLLDNAWKRVCSRPLDVLIQVNTSGEEQKGGVVVSELVDLYKAVSSSCPYLNLCGLMTIGRYGYDEISGPNPDFSCLYDCRNRVCDALGLPKHSLHLSMGMSSDYETAVMMFDGEKFPVGPDGKPLKPCCACPDTRKARDECIVQRGEENCKDLIEAHLACLRSLGFRI
;
A
#
# COMPACT_ATOMS: atom_id res chain seq x y z
N LEU A 1 6.30 -24.28 -11.55
CA LEU A 1 5.04 -23.59 -11.88
C LEU A 1 5.45 -22.27 -12.51
N GLU A 2 5.34 -22.17 -13.83
CA GLU A 2 5.55 -20.91 -14.53
C GLU A 2 4.35 -20.02 -14.19
N VAL A 3 4.58 -19.03 -13.34
CA VAL A 3 3.57 -18.01 -13.03
C VAL A 3 3.44 -17.16 -14.29
N GLU A 4 2.32 -17.28 -15.01
CA GLU A 4 2.02 -16.39 -16.14
C GLU A 4 2.10 -14.95 -15.64
N ASN A 5 3.10 -14.22 -16.16
CA ASN A 5 3.29 -12.82 -15.84
C ASN A 5 2.15 -12.03 -16.51
N THR A 6 1.12 -11.69 -15.73
CA THR A 6 -0.07 -10.93 -16.16
C THR A 6 0.24 -9.49 -16.58
N GLY A 7 1.52 -9.09 -16.62
CA GLY A 7 1.96 -7.73 -16.93
C GLY A 7 1.73 -6.75 -15.78
N GLN A 8 1.25 -7.21 -14.62
CA GLN A 8 1.06 -6.38 -13.43
C GLN A 8 2.20 -6.55 -12.44
N PRO A 9 2.68 -5.44 -11.83
CA PRO A 9 3.74 -5.52 -10.85
C PRO A 9 3.26 -6.29 -9.62
N TYR A 10 4.08 -7.23 -9.15
CA TYR A 10 3.88 -7.89 -7.87
C TYR A 10 3.72 -6.85 -6.74
N PRO A 11 2.86 -7.11 -5.74
CA PRO A 11 2.75 -6.24 -4.58
C PRO A 11 4.12 -6.08 -3.92
N GLN A 12 4.46 -4.85 -3.53
CA GLN A 12 5.70 -4.54 -2.83
C GLN A 12 5.44 -4.50 -1.33
N LEU A 13 6.15 -5.34 -0.58
CA LEU A 13 6.12 -5.29 0.87
C LEU A 13 6.87 -4.06 1.39
N VAL A 14 6.20 -3.24 2.21
CA VAL A 14 6.81 -2.15 2.97
C VAL A 14 6.85 -2.56 4.45
N ALA A 15 8.05 -2.81 4.99
CA ALA A 15 8.22 -3.21 6.37
C ALA A 15 8.10 -1.99 7.31
N VAL A 16 7.03 -1.91 8.10
CA VAL A 16 6.76 -0.77 8.99
C VAL A 16 7.63 -0.84 10.25
N SER A 17 8.67 0.00 10.33
CA SER A 17 9.71 -0.04 11.36
C SER A 17 9.68 1.13 12.37
N LYS A 18 8.72 2.05 12.27
CA LYS A 18 8.63 3.27 13.09
C LYS A 18 8.75 3.11 14.62
N THR A 19 8.31 1.97 15.16
CA THR A 19 8.36 1.67 16.60
C THR A 19 9.34 0.53 16.94
N LYS A 20 10.10 0.05 15.96
CA LYS A 20 11.04 -1.06 16.13
C LYS A 20 12.42 -0.52 16.49
N PRO A 21 13.19 -1.22 17.33
CA PRO A 21 14.55 -0.82 17.62
C PRO A 21 15.44 -1.09 16.38
N PRO A 22 16.58 -0.38 16.21
CA PRO A 22 17.42 -0.48 15.02
C PRO A 22 17.87 -1.89 14.68
N GLU A 23 18.09 -2.74 15.69
CA GLU A 23 18.57 -4.10 15.53
C GLU A 23 17.59 -4.96 14.73
N LEU A 24 16.28 -4.78 14.92
CA LEU A 24 15.25 -5.49 14.14
C LEU A 24 15.16 -4.99 12.69
N VAL A 25 15.52 -3.74 12.45
CA VAL A 25 15.58 -3.19 11.08
C VAL A 25 16.76 -3.78 10.33
N ILE A 26 17.92 -3.89 11.00
CA ILE A 26 19.12 -4.50 10.45
C ILE A 26 18.87 -5.99 10.18
N GLU A 27 18.25 -6.72 11.11
CA GLU A 27 17.90 -8.13 10.92
C GLU A 27 17.00 -8.34 9.68
N ALA A 28 15.95 -7.52 9.53
CA ALA A 28 15.08 -7.59 8.35
C ALA A 28 15.84 -7.22 7.06
N TYR A 29 16.75 -6.25 7.12
CA TYR A 29 17.59 -5.85 6.00
C TYR A 29 18.54 -6.97 5.57
N ASP A 30 19.20 -7.63 6.52
CA ASP A 30 20.10 -8.76 6.27
C ASP A 30 19.33 -9.97 5.71
N ALA A 31 18.04 -10.11 6.03
CA ALA A 31 17.13 -11.08 5.43
C ALA A 31 16.66 -10.69 4.01
N GLY A 32 17.12 -9.56 3.46
CA GLY A 32 16.86 -9.12 2.09
C GLY A 32 15.74 -8.08 1.94
N GLN A 33 15.10 -7.65 3.03
CA GLN A 33 14.10 -6.57 2.97
C GLN A 33 14.79 -5.24 2.65
N LYS A 34 14.33 -4.53 1.61
CA LYS A 34 14.94 -3.25 1.21
C LYS A 34 14.05 -2.04 1.39
N VAL A 35 12.74 -2.23 1.58
CA VAL A 35 11.75 -1.15 1.64
C VAL A 35 11.16 -1.06 3.03
N PHE A 36 11.29 0.09 3.66
CA PHE A 36 10.88 0.28 5.05
C PHE A 36 10.06 1.54 5.23
N GLY A 37 9.04 1.44 6.09
CA GLY A 37 8.22 2.55 6.54
C GLY A 37 8.78 3.15 7.83
N GLU A 38 9.49 4.27 7.70
CA GLU A 38 10.14 5.05 8.78
C GLU A 38 11.22 4.29 9.58
N ASN A 39 11.95 4.99 10.47
CA ASN A 39 13.15 4.53 11.21
C ASN A 39 14.47 4.72 10.47
N TYR A 40 14.70 5.95 10.02
CA TYR A 40 15.75 6.43 9.08
C TYR A 40 17.21 6.13 9.48
N LEU A 41 17.59 4.86 9.50
CA LEU A 41 18.97 4.40 9.64
C LEU A 41 19.75 4.61 8.36
N ALA A 42 21.05 4.86 8.51
CA ALA A 42 21.98 5.02 7.40
C ALA A 42 22.51 3.64 6.95
N CYS A 43 21.67 2.87 6.26
CA CYS A 43 22.07 1.60 5.62
C CYS A 43 22.15 1.79 4.09
N PRO A 44 23.22 1.31 3.43
CA PRO A 44 23.31 1.33 1.99
C PRO A 44 22.19 0.43 1.41
N GLU A 45 21.46 0.91 0.41
CA GLU A 45 20.33 0.22 -0.26
C GLU A 45 18.96 0.24 0.41
N ILE A 46 18.81 0.63 1.69
CA ILE A 46 17.47 0.81 2.24
C ILE A 46 16.76 1.95 1.50
N ARG A 47 15.53 1.70 1.05
CA ARG A 47 14.61 2.67 0.48
C ARG A 47 13.56 3.04 1.52
N TRP A 48 13.59 4.28 1.99
CA TRP A 48 12.67 4.76 3.00
C TRP A 48 11.38 5.28 2.39
N HIS A 49 10.26 4.80 2.91
CA HIS A 49 8.93 5.32 2.66
C HIS A 49 8.47 6.09 3.90
N PHE A 50 8.05 7.35 3.71
CA PHE A 50 7.38 8.13 4.75
C PHE A 50 5.88 7.83 4.71
N ILE A 51 5.37 7.21 5.77
CA ILE A 51 3.97 6.75 5.87
C ILE A 51 3.19 7.42 7.02
N GLY A 52 3.82 8.34 7.74
CA GLY A 52 3.21 9.11 8.83
C GLY A 52 2.54 10.41 8.36
N LYS A 53 1.92 11.15 9.28
CA LYS A 53 1.32 12.46 8.93
C LYS A 53 2.41 13.52 8.71
N LEU A 54 2.53 14.03 7.48
CA LEU A 54 3.53 15.06 7.16
C LEU A 54 3.07 16.46 7.61
N GLN A 55 3.73 17.00 8.62
CA GLN A 55 3.51 18.37 9.09
C GLN A 55 4.40 19.37 8.34
N SER A 56 3.87 20.57 8.03
CA SER A 56 4.58 21.58 7.23
C SER A 56 5.96 21.96 7.77
N ASN A 57 6.13 22.00 9.10
CA ASN A 57 7.41 22.32 9.75
C ASN A 57 8.44 21.16 9.70
N LYS A 58 8.02 19.94 9.36
CA LYS A 58 8.90 18.76 9.26
C LYS A 58 9.32 18.45 7.83
N VAL A 59 8.71 19.08 6.83
CA VAL A 59 9.00 18.84 5.40
C VAL A 59 10.49 18.98 5.07
N LYS A 60 11.15 20.05 5.53
CA LYS A 60 12.59 20.25 5.27
C LYS A 60 13.46 19.18 5.91
N LEU A 61 13.10 18.72 7.11
CA LEU A 61 13.82 17.66 7.80
C LEU A 61 13.66 16.33 7.06
N LEU A 62 12.43 16.03 6.62
CA LEU A 62 12.14 14.82 5.86
C LEU A 62 12.89 14.79 4.53
N ALA A 63 12.88 15.89 3.77
CA ALA A 63 13.58 15.95 2.48
C ALA A 63 15.09 15.66 2.61
N SER A 64 15.71 15.97 3.76
CA SER A 64 17.13 15.69 4.01
C SER A 64 17.44 14.26 4.44
N VAL A 65 16.44 13.38 4.57
CA VAL A 65 16.63 11.97 4.92
C VAL A 65 17.38 11.25 3.79
N PRO A 66 18.55 10.64 4.07
CA PRO A 66 19.25 9.83 3.09
C PRO A 66 18.40 8.65 2.62
N ASN A 67 18.43 8.35 1.32
CA ASN A 67 17.65 7.28 0.69
C ASN A 67 16.14 7.37 0.92
N LEU A 68 15.59 8.57 1.16
CA LEU A 68 14.16 8.80 1.05
C LEU A 68 13.72 8.49 -0.38
N ALA A 69 12.94 7.43 -0.54
CA ALA A 69 12.48 6.94 -1.82
C ALA A 69 11.04 7.37 -2.12
N MET A 70 10.19 7.45 -1.09
CA MET A 70 8.77 7.76 -1.30
C MET A 70 8.16 8.53 -0.12
N VAL A 71 7.20 9.42 -0.40
CA VAL A 71 6.28 9.99 0.60
C VAL A 71 4.86 9.62 0.24
N GLU A 72 4.20 8.82 1.08
CA GLU A 72 2.91 8.23 0.74
C GLU A 72 1.70 9.06 1.18
N THR A 73 1.94 10.13 1.93
CA THR A 73 0.91 10.81 2.73
C THR A 73 0.66 12.25 2.29
N ILE A 74 0.77 12.54 1.00
CA ILE A 74 0.43 13.87 0.48
C ILE A 74 -1.07 14.08 0.61
N SER A 75 -1.50 15.06 1.40
CA SER A 75 -2.92 15.31 1.67
C SER A 75 -3.41 16.70 1.24
N SER A 76 -2.52 17.56 0.75
CA SER A 76 -2.87 18.92 0.31
C SER A 76 -1.81 19.50 -0.61
N PHE A 77 -2.22 20.47 -1.45
CA PHE A 77 -1.32 21.19 -2.34
C PHE A 77 -0.23 21.95 -1.55
N LYS A 78 -0.58 22.51 -0.39
CA LYS A 78 0.37 23.20 0.48
C LYS A 78 1.53 22.30 0.89
N ILE A 79 1.25 21.07 1.31
CA ILE A 79 2.29 20.11 1.71
C ILE A 79 3.12 19.67 0.50
N ALA A 80 2.47 19.35 -0.62
CA ALA A 80 3.16 18.98 -1.86
C ALA A 80 4.13 20.08 -2.32
N ASN A 81 3.66 21.33 -2.41
CA ASN A 81 4.48 22.46 -2.84
C ASN A 81 5.66 22.72 -1.87
N LEU A 82 5.45 22.56 -0.55
CA LEU A 82 6.56 22.67 0.41
C LEU A 82 7.59 21.55 0.21
N LEU A 83 7.14 20.33 -0.07
CA LEU A 83 7.99 19.16 -0.29
C LEU A 83 8.78 19.31 -1.59
N ASP A 84 8.15 19.69 -2.69
CA ASP A 84 8.79 19.97 -3.98
C ASP A 84 9.94 20.98 -3.82
N ASN A 85 9.65 22.12 -3.18
CA ASN A 85 10.63 23.18 -2.95
C ASN A 85 11.80 22.77 -2.04
N ALA A 86 11.56 21.85 -1.09
CA ALA A 86 12.61 21.30 -0.25
C ALA A 86 13.44 20.25 -1.02
N TRP A 87 12.77 19.34 -1.73
CA TRP A 87 13.36 18.24 -2.47
C TRP A 87 14.28 18.71 -3.61
N LYS A 88 13.85 19.74 -4.34
CA LYS A 88 14.66 20.42 -5.38
C LYS A 88 16.07 20.81 -4.93
N ARG A 89 16.27 21.06 -3.63
CA ARG A 89 17.56 21.51 -3.07
C ARG A 89 18.50 20.37 -2.71
N VAL A 90 17.98 19.15 -2.60
CA VAL A 90 18.72 17.99 -2.07
C VAL A 90 18.86 16.88 -3.10
N CYS A 91 18.00 16.81 -4.11
CA CYS A 91 18.04 15.80 -5.16
C CYS A 91 17.60 16.37 -6.50
N SER A 92 18.28 15.97 -7.58
CA SER A 92 17.92 16.36 -8.95
C SER A 92 16.86 15.46 -9.59
N ARG A 93 16.66 14.25 -9.05
CA ARG A 93 15.63 13.31 -9.51
C ARG A 93 14.32 13.58 -8.75
N PRO A 94 13.15 13.48 -9.42
CA PRO A 94 11.88 13.60 -8.72
C PRO A 94 11.72 12.58 -7.59
N LEU A 95 11.08 12.98 -6.50
CA LEU A 95 10.68 12.11 -5.40
C LEU A 95 9.37 11.42 -5.74
N ASP A 96 9.30 10.10 -5.60
CA ASP A 96 8.03 9.39 -5.74
C ASP A 96 7.09 9.77 -4.59
N VAL A 97 5.85 10.09 -4.93
CA VAL A 97 4.83 10.46 -3.95
C VAL A 97 3.50 9.80 -4.24
N LEU A 98 2.76 9.49 -3.18
CA LEU A 98 1.36 9.07 -3.24
C LEU A 98 0.47 10.14 -2.57
N ILE A 99 -0.75 10.27 -3.08
CA ILE A 99 -1.79 11.07 -2.42
C ILE A 99 -2.55 10.18 -1.44
N GLN A 100 -2.57 10.56 -0.17
CA GLN A 100 -3.42 9.91 0.83
C GLN A 100 -4.86 10.39 0.66
N VAL A 101 -5.77 9.44 0.43
CA VAL A 101 -7.19 9.66 0.27
C VAL A 101 -7.91 9.27 1.56
N ASN A 102 -8.81 10.14 2.04
CA ASN A 102 -9.72 9.80 3.12
C ASN A 102 -10.88 8.96 2.56
N THR A 103 -10.71 7.64 2.51
CA THR A 103 -11.75 6.72 2.03
C THR A 103 -12.80 6.40 3.09
N SER A 104 -12.47 6.55 4.39
CA SER A 104 -13.36 6.18 5.49
C SER A 104 -14.37 7.27 5.85
N GLY A 105 -14.13 8.51 5.39
CA GLY A 105 -14.93 9.68 5.73
C GLY A 105 -14.71 10.20 7.16
N GLU A 106 -13.78 9.61 7.91
CA GLU A 106 -13.48 10.02 9.28
C GLU A 106 -12.50 11.21 9.26
N GLU A 107 -12.94 12.40 9.71
CA GLU A 107 -12.12 13.63 9.65
C GLU A 107 -10.74 13.47 10.31
N GLN A 108 -10.67 12.68 11.39
CA GLN A 108 -9.46 12.44 12.18
C GLN A 108 -8.34 11.69 11.43
N LYS A 109 -8.63 11.00 10.32
CA LYS A 109 -7.64 10.15 9.62
C LYS A 109 -6.80 10.87 8.59
N GLY A 110 -7.07 12.14 8.34
CA GLY A 110 -6.35 12.93 7.34
C GLY A 110 -6.56 12.38 5.92
N GLY A 111 -5.77 12.89 4.99
CA GLY A 111 -5.98 12.64 3.56
C GLY A 111 -6.94 13.63 2.92
N VAL A 112 -6.88 13.70 1.59
CA VAL A 112 -7.82 14.49 0.78
C VAL A 112 -9.17 13.79 0.70
N VAL A 113 -10.26 14.54 0.74
CA VAL A 113 -11.58 13.95 0.51
C VAL A 113 -11.72 13.50 -0.94
N VAL A 114 -12.49 12.43 -1.17
CA VAL A 114 -12.63 11.81 -2.50
C VAL A 114 -13.05 12.79 -3.59
N SER A 115 -13.92 13.75 -3.27
CA SER A 115 -14.41 14.77 -4.22
C SER A 115 -13.33 15.76 -4.67
N GLU A 116 -12.29 15.98 -3.87
CA GLU A 116 -11.22 16.95 -4.14
C GLU A 116 -9.97 16.29 -4.74
N LEU A 117 -9.93 14.94 -4.79
CA LEU A 117 -8.76 14.18 -5.20
C LEU A 117 -8.25 14.56 -6.59
N VAL A 118 -9.14 14.61 -7.59
CA VAL A 118 -8.75 14.85 -8.99
C VAL A 118 -8.15 16.25 -9.14
N ASP A 119 -8.73 17.25 -8.47
CA ASP A 119 -8.24 18.63 -8.51
C ASP A 119 -6.88 18.75 -7.81
N LEU A 120 -6.71 18.09 -6.65
CA LEU A 120 -5.43 18.04 -5.98
C LEU A 120 -4.36 17.38 -6.85
N TYR A 121 -4.68 16.24 -7.48
CA TYR A 121 -3.75 15.52 -8.35
C TYR A 121 -3.29 16.42 -9.51
N LYS A 122 -4.23 17.09 -10.19
CA LYS A 122 -3.93 18.02 -11.29
C LYS A 122 -3.06 19.21 -10.82
N ALA A 123 -3.39 19.80 -9.68
CA ALA A 123 -2.64 20.92 -9.13
C ALA A 123 -1.18 20.53 -8.81
N VAL A 124 -0.98 19.40 -8.14
CA VAL A 124 0.35 18.90 -7.80
C VAL A 124 1.12 18.49 -9.07
N SER A 125 0.52 17.72 -9.97
CA SER A 125 1.17 17.28 -11.21
C SER A 125 1.63 18.43 -12.10
N SER A 126 0.93 19.57 -12.09
CA SER A 126 1.28 20.73 -12.92
C SER A 126 2.27 21.68 -12.24
N SER A 127 2.30 21.74 -10.91
CA SER A 127 3.07 22.75 -10.17
C SER A 127 4.29 22.21 -9.41
N CYS A 128 4.42 20.89 -9.26
CA CYS A 128 5.48 20.25 -8.47
C CYS A 128 6.35 19.31 -9.35
N PRO A 129 7.26 19.86 -10.19
CA PRO A 129 8.05 19.08 -11.15
C PRO A 129 9.13 18.17 -10.51
N TYR A 130 9.44 18.37 -9.23
CA TYR A 130 10.36 17.53 -8.47
C TYR A 130 9.63 16.45 -7.66
N LEU A 131 8.32 16.30 -7.86
CA LEU A 131 7.52 15.21 -7.32
C LEU A 131 6.95 14.37 -8.47
N ASN A 132 7.13 13.06 -8.38
CA ASN A 132 6.51 12.09 -9.27
C ASN A 132 5.28 11.49 -8.59
N LEU A 133 4.08 11.93 -8.99
CA LEU A 133 2.83 11.34 -8.54
C LEU A 133 2.65 9.96 -9.17
N CYS A 134 2.96 8.92 -8.41
CA CYS A 134 2.97 7.53 -8.89
C CYS A 134 1.82 6.69 -8.33
N GLY A 135 0.98 7.25 -7.45
CA GLY A 135 -0.18 6.51 -6.96
C GLY A 135 -0.97 7.18 -5.85
N LEU A 136 -1.82 6.36 -5.21
CA LEU A 136 -2.72 6.74 -4.13
C LEU A 136 -2.48 5.85 -2.91
N MET A 137 -2.85 6.36 -1.75
CA MET A 137 -2.72 5.66 -0.47
C MET A 137 -4.01 5.79 0.33
N THR A 138 -4.39 4.76 1.08
CA THR A 138 -5.38 4.88 2.15
C THR A 138 -4.96 4.12 3.39
N ILE A 139 -5.25 4.68 4.55
CA ILE A 139 -5.20 3.98 5.84
C ILE A 139 -6.47 3.15 6.05
N GLY A 140 -7.59 3.57 5.46
CA GLY A 140 -8.91 2.98 5.67
C GLY A 140 -9.47 3.15 7.09
N ARG A 141 -10.63 2.54 7.33
CA ARG A 141 -11.30 2.51 8.63
C ARG A 141 -10.56 1.55 9.58
N TYR A 142 -10.48 1.93 10.84
CA TYR A 142 -9.74 1.17 11.85
C TYR A 142 -10.68 0.10 12.38
N GLY A 143 -10.17 -1.12 12.52
CA GLY A 143 -10.97 -2.24 13.01
C GLY A 143 -12.21 -2.49 12.15
N TYR A 144 -12.12 -2.25 10.83
CA TYR A 144 -13.16 -2.74 9.95
C TYR A 144 -13.26 -4.25 10.13
N ASP A 145 -14.46 -4.69 10.51
CA ASP A 145 -14.72 -6.08 10.76
C ASP A 145 -14.67 -6.86 9.45
N GLU A 146 -13.63 -7.67 9.32
CA GLU A 146 -13.44 -8.63 8.25
C GLU A 146 -14.47 -9.77 8.27
N ILE A 147 -15.54 -9.73 9.05
CA ILE A 147 -16.74 -10.56 8.84
C ILE A 147 -17.77 -9.81 7.97
N SER A 148 -17.76 -8.49 7.97
CA SER A 148 -18.81 -7.61 7.40
C SER A 148 -18.73 -7.29 5.88
N GLY A 149 -18.06 -8.11 5.06
CA GLY A 149 -17.77 -7.84 3.63
C GLY A 149 -16.35 -7.33 3.29
N PRO A 150 -16.02 -7.13 2.01
CA PRO A 150 -14.71 -6.61 1.59
C PRO A 150 -14.52 -5.18 2.09
N ASN A 151 -13.27 -4.80 2.40
CA ASN A 151 -13.00 -3.48 2.96
C ASN A 151 -13.48 -2.37 1.99
N PRO A 152 -14.54 -1.61 2.34
CA PRO A 152 -15.10 -0.62 1.44
C PRO A 152 -14.10 0.50 1.13
N ASP A 153 -13.11 0.70 1.98
CA ASP A 153 -12.02 1.65 1.77
C ASP A 153 -11.12 1.26 0.59
N PHE A 154 -10.87 -0.03 0.39
CA PHE A 154 -10.04 -0.52 -0.71
C PHE A 154 -10.78 -0.38 -2.06
N SER A 155 -12.07 -0.73 -2.09
CA SER A 155 -12.92 -0.46 -3.26
C SER A 155 -12.97 1.03 -3.59
N CYS A 156 -13.13 1.88 -2.57
CA CYS A 156 -13.14 3.33 -2.72
C CYS A 156 -11.81 3.84 -3.30
N LEU A 157 -10.66 3.35 -2.82
CA LEU A 157 -9.36 3.74 -3.34
C LEU A 157 -9.15 3.29 -4.80
N TYR A 158 -9.66 2.11 -5.14
CA TYR A 158 -9.65 1.60 -6.51
C TYR A 158 -10.46 2.49 -7.47
N ASP A 159 -11.68 2.86 -7.07
CA ASP A 159 -12.53 3.80 -7.81
C ASP A 159 -11.87 5.18 -7.95
N CYS A 160 -11.22 5.65 -6.87
CA CYS A 160 -10.46 6.89 -6.88
C CYS A 160 -9.34 6.87 -7.94
N ARG A 161 -8.60 5.76 -8.03
CA ARG A 161 -7.57 5.59 -9.05
C ARG A 161 -8.15 5.67 -10.46
N ASN A 162 -9.26 4.98 -10.71
CA ASN A 162 -9.90 4.98 -12.03
C ASN A 162 -10.37 6.40 -12.39
N ARG A 163 -10.97 7.14 -11.45
CA ARG A 163 -11.36 8.54 -11.65
C ARG A 163 -10.17 9.44 -12.01
N VAL A 164 -9.04 9.27 -11.34
CA VAL A 164 -7.80 10.01 -11.66
C VAL A 164 -7.29 9.62 -13.04
N CYS A 165 -7.18 8.33 -13.35
CA CYS A 165 -6.74 7.85 -14.65
C CYS A 165 -7.62 8.39 -15.79
N ASP A 166 -8.94 8.29 -15.65
CA ASP A 166 -9.90 8.76 -16.65
C ASP A 166 -9.82 10.28 -16.83
N ALA A 167 -9.73 11.05 -15.74
CA ALA A 167 -9.68 12.51 -15.77
C ALA A 167 -8.37 13.09 -16.34
N LEU A 168 -7.29 12.29 -16.35
CA LEU A 168 -5.97 12.70 -16.88
C LEU A 168 -5.56 11.93 -18.15
N GLY A 169 -6.37 10.98 -18.62
CA GLY A 169 -6.04 10.12 -19.75
C GLY A 169 -4.84 9.19 -19.50
N LEU A 170 -4.61 8.80 -18.24
CA LEU A 170 -3.54 7.85 -17.88
C LEU A 170 -3.99 6.42 -18.17
N PRO A 171 -3.05 5.49 -18.47
CA PRO A 171 -3.39 4.09 -18.61
C PRO A 171 -4.09 3.56 -17.35
N LYS A 172 -5.10 2.72 -17.53
CA LYS A 172 -5.74 2.03 -16.40
C LYS A 172 -4.66 1.22 -15.65
N HIS A 173 -4.71 1.23 -14.33
CA HIS A 173 -3.75 0.56 -13.44
C HIS A 173 -2.31 1.13 -13.43
N SER A 174 -2.06 2.28 -14.06
CA SER A 174 -0.72 2.91 -14.05
C SER A 174 -0.29 3.48 -12.69
N LEU A 175 -1.25 3.67 -11.78
CA LEU A 175 -1.04 4.26 -10.47
C LEU A 175 -1.01 3.18 -9.38
N HIS A 176 0.03 3.24 -8.53
CA HIS A 176 0.16 2.39 -7.35
C HIS A 176 -0.98 2.63 -6.35
N LEU A 177 -1.35 1.58 -5.61
CA LEU A 177 -2.29 1.66 -4.51
C LEU A 177 -1.59 1.15 -3.24
N SER A 178 -1.26 2.07 -2.33
CA SER A 178 -0.77 1.72 -0.99
C SER A 178 -1.95 1.54 -0.05
N MET A 179 -2.27 0.27 0.21
CA MET A 179 -3.37 -0.16 1.07
C MET A 179 -3.11 -1.58 1.56
N GLY A 180 -3.69 -1.94 2.71
CA GLY A 180 -3.43 -3.22 3.37
C GLY A 180 -2.34 -3.12 4.43
N MET A 181 -2.67 -3.62 5.62
CA MET A 181 -1.81 -3.75 6.78
C MET A 181 -1.81 -5.21 7.25
N SER A 182 -1.17 -5.50 8.39
CA SER A 182 -0.98 -6.87 8.87
C SER A 182 -2.26 -7.71 8.97
N SER A 183 -3.42 -7.10 9.21
CA SER A 183 -4.71 -7.82 9.29
C SER A 183 -5.34 -8.09 7.93
N ASP A 184 -5.22 -7.16 6.97
CA ASP A 184 -6.05 -7.12 5.76
C ASP A 184 -5.27 -7.07 4.43
N TYR A 185 -3.94 -7.25 4.46
CA TYR A 185 -3.10 -7.22 3.24
C TYR A 185 -3.49 -8.30 2.22
N GLU A 186 -3.92 -9.50 2.65
CA GLU A 186 -4.38 -10.56 1.74
C GLU A 186 -5.59 -10.08 0.93
N THR A 187 -6.52 -9.37 1.58
CA THR A 187 -7.66 -8.75 0.91
C THR A 187 -7.19 -7.68 -0.06
N ALA A 188 -6.26 -6.81 0.35
CA ALA A 188 -5.71 -5.76 -0.51
C ALA A 188 -5.04 -6.32 -1.77
N VAL A 189 -4.24 -7.38 -1.64
CA VAL A 189 -3.55 -8.04 -2.75
C VAL A 189 -4.54 -8.70 -3.72
N MET A 190 -5.61 -9.30 -3.21
CA MET A 190 -6.60 -10.00 -4.04
C MET A 190 -7.63 -9.09 -4.72
N MET A 191 -7.72 -7.80 -4.37
CA MET A 191 -8.59 -6.83 -5.05
C MET A 191 -8.07 -6.40 -6.43
N PHE A 192 -7.38 -7.31 -7.12
CA PHE A 192 -6.86 -7.13 -8.45
C PHE A 192 -8.01 -6.81 -9.42
N ASP A 193 -7.82 -5.73 -10.14
CA ASP A 193 -8.75 -5.20 -11.13
C ASP A 193 -10.15 -4.74 -10.63
N GLY A 194 -10.37 -4.59 -9.32
CA GLY A 194 -11.71 -4.25 -8.80
C GLY A 194 -12.74 -5.36 -9.09
N GLU A 195 -12.26 -6.56 -9.41
CA GLU A 195 -13.11 -7.73 -9.55
C GLU A 195 -13.77 -8.04 -8.21
N LYS A 196 -15.07 -8.29 -8.27
CA LYS A 196 -15.85 -8.65 -7.09
C LYS A 196 -15.40 -10.02 -6.61
N PHE A 197 -15.09 -10.12 -5.32
CA PHE A 197 -14.83 -11.40 -4.67
C PHE A 197 -15.95 -12.42 -4.96
N PRO A 198 -15.63 -13.72 -5.07
CA PRO A 198 -16.63 -14.76 -5.25
C PRO A 198 -17.69 -14.67 -4.14
N VAL A 199 -18.95 -14.95 -4.47
CA VAL A 199 -20.06 -14.82 -3.53
C VAL A 199 -20.33 -16.17 -2.86
N GLY A 200 -20.46 -16.15 -1.53
CA GLY A 200 -20.72 -17.33 -0.72
C GLY A 200 -22.19 -17.76 -0.76
N PRO A 201 -22.51 -18.91 -0.15
CA PRO A 201 -23.89 -19.42 -0.12
C PRO A 201 -24.89 -18.48 0.57
N ASP A 202 -24.41 -17.58 1.42
CA ASP A 202 -25.19 -16.55 2.13
C ASP A 202 -25.43 -15.28 1.29
N GLY A 203 -24.99 -15.27 0.03
CA GLY A 203 -25.11 -14.13 -0.87
C GLY A 203 -24.12 -12.99 -0.58
N LYS A 204 -23.16 -13.19 0.33
CA LYS A 204 -22.13 -12.19 0.66
C LYS A 204 -20.81 -12.51 -0.04
N PRO A 205 -19.98 -11.50 -0.38
CA PRO A 205 -18.65 -11.76 -0.95
C PRO A 205 -17.76 -12.53 0.05
N LEU A 206 -17.21 -13.66 -0.39
CA LEU A 206 -16.22 -14.46 0.32
C LEU A 206 -14.90 -13.70 0.44
N LYS A 207 -14.15 -13.98 1.50
CA LYS A 207 -12.91 -13.27 1.82
C LYS A 207 -11.75 -14.22 1.88
N PRO A 208 -10.58 -13.91 1.32
CA PRO A 208 -9.48 -14.88 1.30
C PRO A 208 -9.02 -15.28 2.70
N CYS A 209 -8.90 -14.28 3.57
CA CYS A 209 -8.48 -14.41 4.95
C CYS A 209 -9.43 -15.32 5.79
N CYS A 210 -10.72 -15.41 5.44
CA CYS A 210 -11.72 -16.15 6.21
C CYS A 210 -12.37 -17.31 5.43
N ALA A 211 -12.11 -17.43 4.14
CA ALA A 211 -12.70 -18.43 3.25
C ALA A 211 -12.23 -19.83 3.61
N CYS A 212 -10.99 -19.94 4.08
CA CYS A 212 -10.32 -21.21 4.36
C CYS A 212 -9.60 -21.16 5.72
N PRO A 213 -10.35 -21.04 6.85
CA PRO A 213 -9.76 -20.77 8.16
C PRO A 213 -8.84 -21.89 8.64
N ASP A 214 -9.19 -23.15 8.36
CA ASP A 214 -8.40 -24.30 8.79
C ASP A 214 -7.06 -24.39 8.06
N THR A 215 -7.08 -24.27 6.73
CA THR A 215 -5.84 -24.30 5.93
C THR A 215 -5.01 -23.04 6.14
N ARG A 216 -5.65 -21.87 6.36
CA ARG A 216 -4.95 -20.62 6.71
C ARG A 216 -4.20 -20.77 8.03
N LYS A 217 -4.89 -21.22 9.08
CA LYS A 217 -4.29 -21.38 10.41
C LYS A 217 -3.11 -22.35 10.37
N ALA A 218 -3.28 -23.50 9.72
CA ALA A 218 -2.21 -24.48 9.55
C ALA A 218 -1.00 -23.91 8.80
N ARG A 219 -1.25 -23.14 7.71
CA ARG A 219 -0.22 -22.43 6.96
C ARG A 219 0.51 -21.42 7.85
N ASP A 220 -0.21 -20.53 8.51
CA ASP A 220 0.35 -19.42 9.30
C ASP A 220 1.19 -19.94 10.48
N GLU A 221 0.69 -20.96 11.20
CA GLU A 221 1.44 -21.61 12.27
C GLU A 221 2.74 -22.25 11.77
N CYS A 222 2.70 -22.90 10.60
CA CYS A 222 3.89 -23.48 10.00
C CYS A 222 4.92 -22.41 9.62
N ILE A 223 4.49 -21.36 8.91
CA ILE A 223 5.38 -20.29 8.44
C ILE A 223 6.09 -19.64 9.62
N VAL A 224 5.35 -19.34 10.69
CA VAL A 224 5.91 -18.74 11.92
C VAL A 224 6.94 -19.66 12.59
N GLN A 225 6.71 -20.98 12.59
CA GLN A 225 7.59 -21.93 13.28
C GLN A 225 8.78 -22.39 12.46
N ARG A 226 8.64 -22.48 11.13
CA ARG A 226 9.55 -23.22 10.26
C ARG A 226 10.07 -22.44 9.07
N GLY A 227 9.58 -21.22 8.83
CA GLY A 227 9.90 -20.47 7.61
C GLY A 227 9.06 -20.90 6.40
N GLU A 228 8.80 -19.96 5.49
CA GLU A 228 7.90 -20.14 4.35
C GLU A 228 8.36 -21.25 3.40
N GLU A 229 9.66 -21.35 3.17
CA GLU A 229 10.29 -22.32 2.27
C GLU A 229 10.03 -23.78 2.68
N ASN A 230 9.75 -24.01 3.96
CA ASN A 230 9.49 -25.32 4.55
C ASN A 230 7.99 -25.66 4.66
N CYS A 231 7.11 -24.75 4.25
CA CYS A 231 5.65 -24.88 4.41
C CYS A 231 4.89 -24.95 3.08
N LYS A 232 5.58 -25.27 1.97
CA LYS A 232 5.02 -25.26 0.61
C LYS A 232 3.74 -26.08 0.45
N ASP A 233 3.67 -27.25 1.08
CA ASP A 233 2.48 -28.11 1.00
C ASP A 233 1.26 -27.47 1.67
N LEU A 234 1.45 -26.78 2.80
CA LEU A 234 0.38 -26.08 3.52
C LEU A 234 -0.03 -24.78 2.82
N ILE A 235 0.94 -24.09 2.20
CA ILE A 235 0.67 -22.94 1.33
C ILE A 235 -0.19 -23.39 0.15
N GLU A 236 0.19 -24.45 -0.56
CA GLU A 236 -0.58 -24.97 -1.69
C GLU A 236 -1.96 -25.49 -1.26
N ALA A 237 -2.08 -26.16 -0.10
CA ALA A 237 -3.38 -26.57 0.44
C ALA A 237 -4.30 -25.36 0.70
N HIS A 238 -3.76 -24.26 1.20
CA HIS A 238 -4.52 -23.03 1.39
C HIS A 238 -4.93 -22.39 0.06
N LEU A 239 -4.00 -22.27 -0.89
CA LEU A 239 -4.28 -21.74 -2.23
C LEU A 239 -5.32 -22.60 -2.98
N ALA A 240 -5.23 -23.93 -2.88
CA ALA A 240 -6.19 -24.85 -3.48
C ALA A 240 -7.60 -24.67 -2.91
N CYS A 241 -7.72 -24.48 -1.59
CA CYS A 241 -9.00 -24.18 -0.95
C CYS A 241 -9.59 -22.86 -1.49
N LEU A 242 -8.79 -21.81 -1.58
CA LEU A 242 -9.24 -20.53 -2.14
C LEU A 242 -9.65 -20.66 -3.61
N ARG A 243 -8.87 -21.36 -4.44
CA ARG A 243 -9.26 -21.63 -5.83
C ARG A 243 -10.60 -22.38 -5.93
N SER A 244 -10.84 -23.34 -5.05
CA SER A 244 -12.13 -24.08 -5.01
C SER A 244 -13.34 -23.20 -4.71
N LEU A 245 -13.12 -22.06 -4.05
CA LEU A 245 -14.13 -21.07 -3.72
C LEU A 245 -14.25 -19.96 -4.78
N GLY A 246 -13.54 -20.08 -5.91
CA GLY A 246 -13.63 -19.16 -7.03
C GLY A 246 -12.70 -17.95 -6.95
N PHE A 247 -11.71 -17.94 -6.04
CA PHE A 247 -10.65 -16.93 -6.04
C PHE A 247 -9.67 -17.20 -7.19
N ARG A 248 -9.25 -16.14 -7.89
CA ARG A 248 -8.24 -16.22 -8.97
C ARG A 248 -6.86 -15.89 -8.40
N ILE A 249 -6.12 -16.93 -8.02
CA ILE A 249 -4.80 -16.86 -7.36
C ILE A 249 -3.84 -17.95 -7.83
#